data_AF-A0A0F9BBA9-F1
#
_entry.id   AF-A0A0F9BBA9-F1
#
_cell.length_a   1.000
_cell.length_b   1.000
_cell.length_c   1.000
_cell.angle_alpha   90.00
_cell.angle_beta   90.00
_cell.angle_gamma   90.00
#
_symmetry.space_group_name_H-M   'P 1'
#
loop_
_entity.id
_entity.type
_entity.pdbx_description
1 polymer ?
#
loop_
_entity_poly.entity_id
_entity_poly.type
_entity_poly.pdbx_seq_one_letter_code
_entity_poly.pdbx_strand_id
1 'polypeptide(L)'
;MEVQEHTLPAPEGLQRCARVLDVGAGIRPMQWYEPDLHLCLDPYQPYCDVLDKAGYMTTCMTALEGLQQLWRYGGHPAIGAIYLLDVLEHMPKELGKQVLTIAKKLAQVQVVIYTPYGFKEQTKDVWEMGGDQWLVKNDDGLDMLRTGVADMIPYLIHEE
;
A
#
# COMPACT_ATOMS: atom_id res chain seq x y z
N MET A 1 14.24 -2.01 15.13
CA MET A 1 13.94 -1.29 13.88
C MET A 1 12.80 -0.33 14.16
N GLU A 2 12.78 0.78 13.44
CA GLU A 2 11.87 1.90 13.65
C GLU A 2 11.18 2.23 12.33
N VAL A 3 10.10 3.00 12.41
CA VAL A 3 9.44 3.55 11.22
C VAL A 3 10.45 4.38 10.45
N GLN A 4 10.46 4.21 9.13
CA GLN A 4 11.36 4.90 8.22
C GLN A 4 10.62 5.96 7.41
N GLU A 5 11.38 6.91 6.87
CA GLU A 5 10.83 7.91 5.97
C GLU A 5 10.44 7.29 4.61
N HIS A 6 9.27 7.70 4.10
CA HIS A 6 8.83 7.30 2.78
C HIS A 6 9.68 7.97 1.69
N THR A 7 10.15 7.22 0.69
CA THR A 7 11.06 7.74 -0.37
C THR A 7 10.35 8.26 -1.62
N LEU A 8 9.07 7.93 -1.78
CA LEU A 8 8.21 8.43 -2.86
C LEU A 8 7.77 9.88 -2.59
N PRO A 9 7.84 10.77 -3.59
CA PRO A 9 7.30 12.12 -3.48
C PRO A 9 5.78 12.07 -3.44
N ALA A 10 5.14 13.09 -2.88
CA ALA A 10 3.70 13.26 -3.01
C ALA A 10 3.33 13.46 -4.49
N PRO A 11 2.29 12.78 -5.01
CA PRO A 11 1.86 12.97 -6.37
C PRO A 11 1.27 14.37 -6.58
N GLU A 12 1.46 14.94 -7.76
CA GLU A 12 0.79 16.18 -8.15
C GLU A 12 -0.74 15.99 -8.10
N GLY A 13 -1.46 16.94 -7.49
CA GLY A 13 -2.91 16.85 -7.33
C GLY A 13 -3.39 16.01 -6.14
N LEU A 14 -2.49 15.52 -5.29
CA LEU A 14 -2.85 14.83 -4.05
C LEU A 14 -3.81 15.66 -3.20
N GLN A 15 -5.01 15.11 -2.93
CA GLN A 15 -5.94 15.73 -1.99
C GLN A 15 -5.63 15.25 -0.56
N ARG A 16 -5.72 16.14 0.44
CA ARG A 16 -5.52 15.76 1.84
C ARG A 16 -6.83 15.26 2.42
N CYS A 17 -6.82 14.07 3.04
CA CYS A 17 -8.01 13.44 3.60
C CYS A 17 -7.85 13.22 5.11
N ALA A 18 -8.88 13.54 5.90
CA ALA A 18 -8.85 13.35 7.35
C ALA A 18 -8.68 11.87 7.77
N ARG A 19 -9.18 10.94 6.95
CA ARG A 19 -9.14 9.50 7.22
C ARG A 19 -8.53 8.79 6.03
N VAL A 20 -7.47 8.04 6.27
CA VAL A 20 -6.74 7.33 5.24
C VAL A 20 -6.53 5.87 5.61
N LEU A 21 -6.49 5.03 4.58
CA LEU A 21 -6.03 3.65 4.68
C LEU A 21 -4.75 3.52 3.86
N ASP A 22 -3.69 3.06 4.49
CA ASP A 22 -2.41 2.78 3.85
C ASP A 22 -2.21 1.26 3.76
N VAL A 23 -2.36 0.74 2.55
CA VAL A 23 -2.30 -0.70 2.27
C VAL A 23 -0.87 -1.05 1.92
N GLY A 24 -0.32 -2.10 2.52
CA GLY A 24 1.08 -2.49 2.39
C GLY A 24 2.04 -1.43 2.94
N ALA A 25 1.67 -0.80 4.06
CA ALA A 25 2.46 0.28 4.66
C ALA A 25 3.90 -0.13 5.03
N GLY A 26 4.16 -1.42 5.22
CA GLY A 26 5.45 -1.93 5.68
C GLY A 26 5.93 -1.20 6.94
N ILE A 27 7.19 -0.78 6.95
CA ILE A 27 7.74 0.12 7.98
C ILE A 27 7.86 1.57 7.48
N ARG A 28 7.24 1.89 6.34
CA ARG A 28 7.27 3.20 5.68
C ARG A 28 5.85 3.63 5.34
N PRO A 29 5.03 3.96 6.34
CA PRO A 29 3.68 4.44 6.09
C PRO A 29 3.74 5.78 5.33
N MET A 30 2.65 6.14 4.66
CA MET A 30 2.51 7.41 3.95
C MET A 30 2.71 8.60 4.90
N GLN A 31 3.64 9.49 4.56
CA GLN A 31 4.05 10.62 5.42
C GLN A 31 3.92 11.99 4.73
N TRP A 32 3.17 12.07 3.63
CA TRP A 32 3.02 13.32 2.87
C TRP A 32 2.23 14.40 3.61
N TYR A 33 1.42 14.01 4.60
CA TYR A 33 0.69 14.87 5.52
C TYR A 33 0.20 14.06 6.72
N GLU A 34 -0.28 14.74 7.77
CA GLU A 34 -0.84 14.13 8.97
C GLU A 34 -2.38 14.07 8.90
N PRO A 35 -2.99 12.90 8.69
CA PRO A 35 -4.44 12.73 8.76
C PRO A 35 -4.91 12.55 10.22
N ASP A 36 -6.18 12.87 10.50
CA ASP A 36 -6.80 12.62 11.80
C ASP A 36 -6.85 11.12 12.15
N LEU A 37 -6.97 10.27 11.12
CA LEU A 37 -6.94 8.81 11.23
C LEU A 37 -6.07 8.21 10.13
N HIS A 38 -4.95 7.61 10.52
CA HIS A 38 -4.08 6.82 9.65
C HIS A 38 -4.16 5.34 10.04
N LEU A 39 -4.89 4.55 9.24
CA LEU A 39 -4.93 3.09 9.39
C LEU A 39 -3.92 2.44 8.45
N CYS A 40 -2.95 1.74 9.01
CA CYS A 40 -1.96 0.97 8.26
C CYS A 40 -2.39 -0.51 8.19
N LEU A 41 -2.30 -1.11 7.01
CA LEU A 41 -2.64 -2.49 6.73
C LEU A 41 -1.42 -3.19 6.14
N ASP A 42 -0.94 -4.26 6.75
CA ASP A 42 0.19 -5.03 6.22
C ASP A 42 0.06 -6.52 6.59
N PRO A 43 0.33 -7.49 5.70
CA PRO A 43 0.23 -8.90 6.07
C PRO A 43 1.37 -9.39 6.98
N TYR A 44 2.47 -8.65 7.09
CA TYR A 44 3.66 -9.11 7.80
C TYR A 44 3.71 -8.57 9.24
N GLN A 45 3.46 -9.47 10.21
CA GLN A 45 3.37 -9.13 11.63
C GLN A 45 4.54 -8.28 12.16
N PRO A 46 5.82 -8.56 11.83
CA PRO A 46 6.92 -7.72 12.32
C PRO A 46 6.86 -6.26 11.86
N TYR A 47 6.30 -5.96 10.67
CA TYR A 47 6.07 -4.58 10.25
C TYR A 47 4.95 -3.94 11.05
N CYS A 48 3.86 -4.69 11.27
CA CYS A 48 2.79 -4.21 12.13
C CYS A 48 3.29 -3.86 13.55
N ASP A 49 4.11 -4.72 14.13
CA ASP A 49 4.65 -4.52 15.48
C ASP A 49 5.48 -3.22 15.56
N VAL A 50 6.22 -2.90 14.49
CA VAL A 50 6.98 -1.64 14.38
C VAL A 50 6.05 -0.44 14.28
N LEU A 51 5.00 -0.52 13.45
CA LEU A 51 4.01 0.54 13.27
C LEU A 51 3.22 0.80 14.57
N ASP A 52 2.73 -0.25 15.22
CA ASP A 52 2.00 -0.17 16.49
C ASP A 52 2.86 0.45 17.59
N LYS A 53 4.14 0.04 17.69
CA LYS A 53 5.08 0.63 18.64
C LYS A 53 5.32 2.11 18.37
N ALA A 54 5.23 2.55 17.12
CA ALA A 54 5.35 3.95 16.72
C ALA A 54 4.03 4.73 16.86
N GLY A 55 2.94 4.09 17.30
CA GLY A 55 1.66 4.75 17.57
C GLY A 55 0.71 4.82 16.37
N TYR A 56 1.00 4.12 15.28
CA TYR A 56 0.06 3.98 14.17
C TYR A 56 -1.10 3.06 14.58
N MET A 57 -2.26 3.27 13.98
CA MET A 57 -3.33 2.28 14.05
C MET A 57 -3.04 1.22 12.99
N THR A 58 -2.78 -0.02 13.39
CA THR A 58 -2.38 -1.07 12.45
C THR A 58 -3.34 -2.26 12.47
N THR A 59 -3.44 -2.93 11.34
CA THR A 59 -4.08 -4.25 11.24
C THR A 59 -3.23 -5.18 10.39
N CYS A 60 -3.07 -6.43 10.85
CA CYS A 60 -2.22 -7.42 10.20
C CYS A 60 -3.03 -8.36 9.32
N MET A 61 -3.27 -7.96 8.08
CA MET A 61 -4.05 -8.72 7.12
C MET A 61 -3.52 -8.49 5.70
N THR A 62 -3.87 -9.39 4.78
CA THR A 62 -3.61 -9.12 3.36
C THR A 62 -4.45 -7.93 2.87
N ALA A 63 -3.99 -7.27 1.80
CA ALA A 63 -4.71 -6.17 1.16
C ALA A 63 -6.18 -6.51 0.87
N LEU A 64 -6.44 -7.70 0.30
CA LEU A 64 -7.80 -8.12 -0.04
C LEU A 64 -8.64 -8.37 1.21
N GLU A 65 -8.10 -9.06 2.22
CA GLU A 65 -8.83 -9.35 3.46
C GLU A 65 -9.20 -8.07 4.20
N GLY A 66 -8.24 -7.15 4.38
CA GLY A 66 -8.49 -5.88 5.07
C GLY A 66 -9.55 -5.02 4.36
N LEU A 67 -9.45 -4.90 3.03
CA LEU A 67 -10.45 -4.18 2.23
C LEU A 67 -11.84 -4.86 2.29
N GLN A 68 -11.90 -6.18 2.18
CA GLN A 68 -13.17 -6.91 2.30
C GLN A 68 -13.77 -6.80 3.71
N GLN A 69 -12.93 -6.78 4.74
CA GLN A 69 -13.35 -6.62 6.11
C GLN A 69 -14.01 -5.24 6.31
N LEU A 70 -13.34 -4.17 5.86
CA LEU A 70 -13.88 -2.81 5.88
C LEU A 70 -15.19 -2.70 5.10
N TRP A 71 -15.28 -3.36 3.95
CA TRP A 71 -16.50 -3.41 3.16
C TRP A 71 -17.66 -4.11 3.89
N ARG A 72 -17.38 -5.23 4.58
CA ARG A 72 -18.39 -6.07 5.26
C ARG A 72 -18.93 -5.48 6.55
N TYR A 73 -18.09 -4.80 7.34
CA TYR A 73 -18.53 -4.23 8.63
C TYR A 73 -19.36 -2.95 8.51
N GLY A 74 -19.79 -2.59 7.31
CA GLY A 74 -21.15 -2.08 7.13
C GLY A 74 -21.44 -0.72 7.75
N GLY A 75 -20.48 0.19 7.69
CA GLY A 75 -20.75 1.62 7.80
C GLY A 75 -19.47 2.33 7.44
N HIS A 76 -19.35 2.84 6.20
CA HIS A 76 -18.19 3.60 5.73
C HIS A 76 -17.64 4.45 6.88
N PRO A 77 -16.50 4.10 7.52
CA PRO A 77 -15.60 5.18 7.82
C PRO A 77 -15.36 5.82 6.45
N ALA A 78 -15.69 7.09 6.34
CA ALA A 78 -15.43 7.91 5.17
C ALA A 78 -13.92 7.92 4.91
N ILE A 79 -13.36 6.83 4.37
CA ILE A 79 -11.95 6.75 4.00
C ILE A 79 -11.83 7.66 2.79
N GLY A 80 -11.23 8.83 3.00
CA GLY A 80 -11.08 9.79 1.92
C GLY A 80 -10.08 9.27 0.89
N ALA A 81 -8.94 8.75 1.37
CA ALA A 81 -7.89 8.23 0.51
C ALA A 81 -7.47 6.81 0.88
N ILE A 82 -7.26 5.98 -0.13
CA ILE A 82 -6.58 4.69 0.00
C ILE A 82 -5.25 4.76 -0.74
N TYR A 83 -4.16 4.41 -0.06
CA TYR A 83 -2.81 4.37 -0.60
C TYR A 83 -2.41 2.91 -0.88
N LEU A 84 -1.85 2.69 -2.08
CA LEU A 84 -1.27 1.43 -2.54
C LEU A 84 0.13 1.77 -3.08
N LEU A 85 1.09 1.92 -2.17
CA LEU A 85 2.45 2.36 -2.49
C LEU A 85 3.39 1.15 -2.55
N ASP A 86 3.79 0.73 -3.75
CA ASP A 86 4.58 -0.48 -3.96
C ASP A 86 3.88 -1.71 -3.34
N VAL A 87 2.62 -1.92 -3.78
CA VAL A 87 1.78 -3.04 -3.32
C VAL A 87 1.40 -3.99 -4.45
N LEU A 88 1.02 -3.45 -5.60
CA LEU A 88 0.34 -4.23 -6.65
C LEU A 88 1.30 -5.15 -7.41
N GLU A 89 2.57 -4.80 -7.46
CA GLU A 89 3.65 -5.61 -8.05
C GLU A 89 3.95 -6.87 -7.23
N HIS A 90 3.63 -6.86 -5.93
CA HIS A 90 3.76 -8.02 -5.05
C HIS A 90 2.57 -8.98 -5.07
N MET A 91 1.64 -8.88 -6.02
CA MET A 91 0.50 -9.78 -6.08
C MET A 91 0.13 -10.25 -7.49
N PRO A 92 -0.50 -11.43 -7.64
CA PRO A 92 -1.01 -11.88 -8.93
C PRO A 92 -1.97 -10.86 -9.54
N LYS A 93 -1.90 -10.67 -10.86
CA LYS A 93 -2.69 -9.66 -11.59
C LYS A 93 -4.19 -9.68 -11.28
N GLU A 94 -4.80 -10.86 -11.21
CA GLU A 94 -6.25 -10.97 -10.92
C GLU A 94 -6.58 -10.61 -9.47
N LEU A 95 -5.64 -10.82 -8.53
CA LEU A 95 -5.77 -10.34 -7.15
C LEU A 95 -5.64 -8.82 -7.09
N GLY A 96 -4.66 -8.24 -7.80
CA GLY A 96 -4.48 -6.79 -7.91
C GLY A 96 -5.72 -6.07 -8.46
N LYS A 97 -6.37 -6.65 -9.48
CA LYS A 97 -7.65 -6.13 -9.99
C LYS A 97 -8.77 -6.13 -8.94
N GLN A 98 -8.85 -7.16 -8.11
CA GLN A 98 -9.86 -7.24 -7.05
C GLN A 98 -9.59 -6.20 -5.96
N VAL A 99 -8.33 -6.07 -5.51
CA VAL A 99 -7.89 -5.05 -4.57
C VAL A 99 -8.25 -3.66 -5.07
N LEU A 100 -7.90 -3.33 -6.32
CA LEU A 100 -8.23 -2.05 -6.94
C LEU A 100 -9.74 -1.81 -7.04
N THR A 101 -10.51 -2.83 -7.41
CA THR A 101 -11.97 -2.72 -7.53
C THR A 101 -12.61 -2.37 -6.19
N ILE A 102 -12.16 -2.99 -5.09
CA ILE A 102 -12.71 -2.73 -3.76
C ILE A 102 -12.20 -1.39 -3.23
N ALA A 103 -10.91 -1.09 -3.41
CA ALA A 103 -10.32 0.19 -3.01
C ALA A 103 -11.07 1.37 -3.64
N LYS A 104 -11.35 1.30 -4.95
CA LYS A 104 -12.13 2.33 -5.65
C LYS A 104 -13.53 2.55 -5.07
N LYS A 105 -14.20 1.49 -4.59
CA LYS A 105 -15.54 1.59 -4.00
C LYS A 105 -15.51 2.06 -2.55
N LEU A 106 -14.39 1.88 -1.85
CA LEU A 106 -14.24 2.26 -0.44
C LEU A 106 -13.76 3.70 -0.29
N ALA A 107 -12.85 4.14 -1.15
CA ALA A 107 -12.30 5.49 -1.13
C ALA A 107 -13.33 6.50 -1.61
N GLN A 108 -13.54 7.58 -0.85
CA GLN A 108 -14.51 8.63 -1.20
C GLN A 108 -13.95 9.73 -2.08
N VAL A 109 -12.63 9.94 -2.04
CA VAL A 109 -11.99 11.07 -2.73
C VAL A 109 -10.98 10.56 -3.75
N GLN A 110 -10.12 9.63 -3.35
CA GLN A 110 -9.08 9.13 -4.24
C GLN A 110 -8.52 7.77 -3.84
N VAL A 111 -8.04 7.05 -4.85
CA VAL A 111 -7.08 5.96 -4.67
C VAL A 111 -5.74 6.43 -5.25
N VAL A 112 -4.69 6.37 -4.44
CA VAL A 112 -3.33 6.73 -4.83
C VAL A 112 -2.51 5.47 -5.00
N ILE A 113 -1.97 5.29 -6.20
CA ILE A 113 -1.19 4.10 -6.56
C ILE A 113 0.19 4.56 -6.97
N TYR A 114 1.20 3.96 -6.36
CA TYR A 114 2.56 3.95 -6.89
C TYR A 114 2.93 2.50 -7.15
N THR A 115 3.29 2.20 -8.38
CA THR A 115 3.78 0.87 -8.78
C THR A 115 4.80 1.07 -9.88
N PRO A 116 5.84 0.22 -9.97
CA PRO A 116 6.76 0.24 -11.11
C PRO A 116 6.00 0.05 -12.43
N TYR A 117 6.62 0.38 -13.57
CA TYR A 117 6.06 0.04 -14.88
C TYR A 117 5.85 -1.50 -15.01
N GLY A 118 4.64 -1.97 -14.69
CA GLY A 118 4.22 -3.37 -14.77
C GLY A 118 4.31 -4.16 -13.45
N PHE A 119 3.99 -5.46 -13.51
CA PHE A 119 4.16 -6.39 -12.39
C PHE A 119 5.64 -6.78 -12.34
N LYS A 120 6.46 -6.03 -11.61
CA LYS A 120 7.89 -6.30 -11.48
C LYS A 120 8.10 -7.31 -10.35
N GLU A 121 8.72 -8.43 -10.67
CA GLU A 121 9.12 -9.42 -9.67
C GLU A 121 10.12 -8.80 -8.69
N GLN A 122 9.85 -8.96 -7.39
CA GLN A 122 10.76 -8.58 -6.32
C GLN A 122 11.21 -9.87 -5.63
N THR A 123 12.49 -10.21 -5.77
CA THR A 123 13.03 -11.49 -5.26
C THR A 123 13.77 -11.35 -3.93
N LYS A 124 13.91 -10.11 -3.43
CA LYS A 124 14.69 -9.81 -2.24
C LYS A 124 13.90 -8.94 -1.27
N ASP A 125 13.82 -9.39 -0.02
CA ASP A 125 13.40 -8.56 1.09
C ASP A 125 14.44 -7.47 1.33
N VAL A 126 14.13 -6.24 0.89
CA VAL A 126 15.00 -5.07 1.04
C VAL A 126 15.14 -4.62 2.49
N TRP A 127 14.31 -5.13 3.40
CA TRP A 127 14.32 -4.82 4.83
C TRP A 127 15.11 -5.86 5.66
N GLU A 128 15.53 -6.96 5.04
CA GLU A 128 16.26 -8.06 5.69
C GLU A 128 15.54 -8.61 6.94
N MET A 129 14.20 -8.60 6.94
CA MET A 129 13.37 -9.06 8.05
C MET A 129 12.85 -10.49 7.89
N GLY A 130 12.90 -11.05 6.68
CA GLY A 130 12.26 -12.33 6.35
C GLY A 130 10.82 -12.16 5.88
N GLY A 131 10.51 -11.02 5.23
CA GLY A 131 9.22 -10.77 4.57
C GLY A 131 9.15 -11.29 3.12
N ASP A 132 10.22 -11.90 2.63
CA ASP A 132 10.40 -12.34 1.23
C ASP A 132 9.33 -13.32 0.75
N GLN A 133 8.71 -14.07 1.66
CA GLN A 133 7.60 -14.98 1.38
C GLN A 133 6.30 -14.29 0.91
N TRP A 134 6.16 -12.98 1.16
CA TRP A 134 5.03 -12.18 0.70
C TRP A 134 5.28 -11.55 -0.68
N LEU A 135 6.49 -11.71 -1.22
CA LEU A 135 6.83 -11.30 -2.57
C LEU A 135 6.41 -12.40 -3.56
N VAL A 136 5.78 -12.02 -4.66
CA VAL A 136 5.52 -12.97 -5.76
C VAL A 136 6.82 -13.23 -6.50
N LYS A 137 7.18 -14.51 -6.59
CA LYS A 137 8.21 -15.03 -7.50
C LYS A 137 7.52 -15.39 -8.82
N ASN A 138 7.94 -14.78 -9.92
CA ASN A 138 7.46 -15.06 -11.27
C ASN A 138 8.61 -15.76 -12.02
N ASP A 139 8.40 -16.97 -12.54
CA ASP A 139 9.44 -17.77 -13.22
C ASP A 139 9.82 -17.24 -14.63
N ASP A 140 9.28 -16.11 -15.04
CA ASP A 140 9.50 -15.46 -16.33
C ASP A 140 10.75 -14.57 -16.27
N GLY A 141 11.92 -15.22 -16.37
CA GLY A 141 13.27 -14.66 -16.32
C GLY A 141 13.53 -13.40 -17.15
N LEU A 142 13.12 -12.25 -16.61
CA LEU A 142 13.50 -10.91 -17.03
C LEU A 142 14.19 -10.22 -15.85
N ASP A 143 15.47 -10.55 -15.72
CA ASP A 143 16.44 -9.80 -14.94
C ASP A 143 16.43 -8.33 -15.40
N MET A 144 16.50 -7.38 -14.45
CA MET A 144 17.16 -6.06 -14.57
C MET A 144 16.83 -5.15 -13.37
N LEU A 145 17.81 -5.10 -12.45
CA LEU A 145 18.03 -4.09 -11.42
C LEU A 145 17.98 -2.66 -11.98
N ARG A 146 16.84 -1.97 -11.77
CA ARG A 146 16.74 -0.50 -11.63
C ARG A 146 15.54 -0.21 -10.74
N THR A 147 15.81 0.18 -9.51
CA THR A 147 14.84 0.66 -8.52
C THR A 147 15.19 2.11 -8.23
N GLY A 148 14.81 2.99 -9.16
CA GLY A 148 14.83 4.43 -8.95
C GLY A 148 13.41 4.94 -8.89
N VAL A 149 13.17 5.98 -8.08
CA VAL A 149 11.90 6.74 -8.01
C VAL A 149 11.42 7.19 -9.42
N ALA A 150 12.33 7.26 -10.39
CA ALA A 150 12.07 7.57 -11.79
C ALA A 150 11.22 6.54 -12.56
N ASP A 151 11.10 5.29 -12.08
CA ASP A 151 10.35 4.21 -12.76
C ASP A 151 8.98 3.93 -12.12
N MET A 152 8.59 4.72 -11.12
CA MET A 152 7.29 4.63 -10.44
C MET A 152 6.34 5.66 -11.04
N ILE A 153 5.18 5.22 -11.52
CA ILE A 153 4.17 6.14 -12.07
C ILE A 153 3.09 6.36 -11.01
N PRO A 154 2.85 7.61 -10.59
CA PRO A 154 1.68 7.92 -9.79
C PRO A 154 0.42 7.79 -10.63
N TYR A 155 -0.56 7.02 -10.15
CA TYR A 155 -1.93 7.07 -10.64
C TYR A 155 -2.83 7.61 -9.54
N LEU A 156 -3.50 8.72 -9.83
CA LEU A 156 -4.62 9.23 -9.04
C LEU A 156 -5.92 8.81 -9.71
N ILE A 157 -6.71 8.03 -9.00
CA ILE A 157 -8.07 7.68 -9.42
C ILE A 157 -9.02 8.48 -8.55
N HIS A 158 -9.69 9.46 -9.14
CA HIS A 158 -10.79 10.18 -8.50
C HIS A 158 -12.12 9.45 -8.75
N GLU A 159 -13.07 9.55 -7.82
CA GLU A 159 -14.46 9.27 -8.16
C GLU A 159 -14.99 10.39 -9.08
N GLU A 160 -15.80 10.00 -10.08
CA GLU A 160 -16.49 10.94 -10.99
C GLU A 160 -17.70 11.60 -10.32
#